data_AF-A0A7Y4U8U6-F1
#
_entry.id   AF-A0A7Y4U8U6-F1
#
_cell.length_a   1.000
_cell.length_b   1.000
_cell.length_c   1.000
_cell.angle_alpha   90.00
_cell.angle_beta   90.00
_cell.angle_gamma   90.00
#
_symmetry.space_group_name_H-M   'P 1'
#
loop_
_entity.id
_entity.type
_entity.pdbx_description
1 polymer ?
#
loop_
_entity_poly.entity_id
_entity_poly.type
_entity_poly.pdbx_seq_one_letter_code
_entity_poly.pdbx_strand_id
1 'polypeptide(L)'
;QDPDRLPAEDYCRNRKKKLMEELLTRFGTLLQTTQEARGALRFVTHDEPARFAATVNDCLAAFTPWQTDCHVPEKFSPLETTLPAFSVERADSDAAHAVEIKRYHALLHPDCLARLLRALGYAPAAERLDIPRFYSAASNDKGDTDNDYPAESVSLTDRERAELLDYLHDREQRRKQTKATQLRFVAHGHELARLDLGQTAPVRFALREYAEFLEIRTATDDLLLATHQLRYDDEDRLLPEEAVIVLPNGDRLAFTTSPANTITVADAAPTAQSSWRQWFDWSVWFEAPRWQPVFALALLLLLAASFFYWLAQRTAPPRREIVYTASPTPTPQPSPTAAVTPTSPPKSSATPLISDDVIATNLRTRASDETASLTRGERADAVTLLAARKLYLDLSADAFTQSLRTQLVERLNTFTLTANPDEADIALKVNATSVAPNRLTLIARIVDANGKVIWPLTPRVSGRKYEGPTDKTLDQFSRELARDVQQLKQK
;
A
#
# COMPACT_ATOMS: atom_id res chain seq x y z
N GLN A 1 -11.49 -16.16 -10.97
CA GLN A 1 -11.75 -17.57 -10.63
C GLN A 1 -10.40 -18.25 -10.47
N ASP A 2 -9.68 -17.91 -9.42
CA ASP A 2 -8.42 -18.55 -9.09
C ASP A 2 -8.71 -19.39 -7.84
N PRO A 3 -8.92 -20.72 -7.98
CA PRO A 3 -9.30 -21.58 -6.85
C PRO A 3 -8.24 -21.57 -5.75
N ASP A 4 -6.98 -21.32 -6.11
CA ASP A 4 -5.86 -21.22 -5.18
C ASP A 4 -5.84 -19.87 -4.42
N ARG A 5 -6.69 -18.92 -4.84
CA ARG A 5 -6.84 -17.59 -4.23
C ARG A 5 -8.13 -17.43 -3.43
N LEU A 6 -8.84 -18.51 -3.12
CA LEU A 6 -10.01 -18.44 -2.25
C LEU A 6 -9.55 -18.04 -0.83
N PRO A 7 -9.98 -16.88 -0.31
CA PRO A 7 -9.63 -16.51 1.05
C PRO A 7 -10.19 -17.56 2.02
N ALA A 8 -9.42 -17.90 3.05
CA ALA A 8 -9.90 -18.75 4.13
C ALA A 8 -11.23 -18.23 4.69
N GLU A 9 -12.13 -19.11 5.15
CA GLU A 9 -13.43 -18.70 5.67
C GLU A 9 -13.30 -17.66 6.81
N ASP A 10 -12.26 -17.82 7.65
CA ASP A 10 -11.93 -16.88 8.72
C ASP A 10 -11.55 -15.49 8.20
N TYR A 11 -10.91 -15.39 7.03
CA TYR A 11 -10.63 -14.10 6.39
C TYR A 11 -11.94 -13.39 6.04
N CYS A 12 -12.88 -14.08 5.38
CA CYS A 12 -14.17 -13.51 5.01
C CYS A 12 -14.98 -13.07 6.23
N ARG A 13 -14.98 -13.87 7.31
CA ARG A 13 -15.62 -13.53 8.58
C ARG A 13 -14.99 -12.30 9.24
N ASN A 14 -13.67 -12.23 9.28
CA ASN A 14 -12.94 -11.10 9.84
C ASN A 14 -13.15 -9.81 9.03
N ARG A 15 -13.14 -9.90 7.68
CA ARG A 15 -13.38 -8.74 6.83
C ARG A 15 -14.82 -8.24 6.96
N LYS A 16 -15.81 -9.14 7.04
CA LYS A 16 -17.20 -8.78 7.35
C LYS A 16 -17.30 -8.06 8.70
N LYS A 17 -16.63 -8.58 9.74
CA LYS A 17 -16.60 -7.94 11.06
C LYS A 17 -15.99 -6.54 11.01
N LYS A 18 -14.83 -6.38 10.37
CA LYS A 18 -14.15 -5.08 10.18
C LYS A 18 -15.03 -4.09 9.44
N LEU A 19 -15.69 -4.51 8.35
CA LEU A 19 -16.64 -3.68 7.61
C LEU A 19 -17.82 -3.22 8.50
N MET A 20 -18.35 -4.10 9.34
CA MET A 20 -19.41 -3.72 10.28
C MET A 20 -18.93 -2.69 11.31
N GLU A 21 -17.71 -2.83 11.84
CA GLU A 21 -17.11 -1.88 12.76
C GLU A 21 -16.86 -0.51 12.11
N GLU A 22 -16.39 -0.49 10.85
CA GLU A 22 -16.20 0.71 10.05
C GLU A 22 -17.54 1.43 9.80
N LEU A 23 -18.60 0.70 9.47
CA LEU A 23 -19.94 1.24 9.28
C LEU A 23 -20.51 1.81 10.60
N LEU A 24 -20.38 1.10 11.71
CA LEU A 24 -20.80 1.60 13.03
C LEU A 24 -20.02 2.83 13.45
N THR A 25 -18.72 2.88 13.17
CA THR A 25 -17.89 4.05 13.46
C THR A 25 -18.33 5.26 12.62
N ARG A 26 -18.60 5.04 11.33
CA ARG A 26 -18.99 6.10 10.39
C ARG A 26 -20.38 6.67 10.68
N PHE A 27 -21.36 5.81 10.92
CA PHE A 27 -22.76 6.21 11.09
C PHE A 27 -23.17 6.36 12.56
N GLY A 28 -22.33 5.95 13.49
CA GLY A 28 -22.53 6.14 14.92
C GLY A 28 -23.86 5.56 15.40
N THR A 29 -24.63 6.41 16.09
CA THR A 29 -25.94 6.04 16.66
C THR A 29 -27.06 5.89 15.62
N LEU A 30 -26.79 6.21 14.35
CA LEU A 30 -27.78 6.03 13.28
C LEU A 30 -27.99 4.56 12.95
N LEU A 31 -27.02 3.68 13.21
CA LEU A 31 -27.14 2.25 13.00
C LEU A 31 -27.28 1.53 14.34
N GLN A 32 -28.14 0.51 14.35
CA GLN A 32 -28.28 -0.39 15.49
C GLN A 32 -27.87 -1.80 15.10
N THR A 33 -27.35 -2.55 16.07
CA THR A 33 -27.04 -3.97 15.89
C THR A 33 -27.82 -4.83 16.87
N THR A 34 -28.11 -6.05 16.43
CA THR A 34 -28.63 -7.14 17.26
C THR A 34 -27.61 -8.25 17.30
N GLN A 35 -27.56 -8.94 18.44
CA GLN A 35 -26.72 -10.12 18.60
C GLN A 35 -27.57 -11.37 18.38
N GLU A 36 -27.26 -12.15 17.34
CA GLU A 36 -27.95 -13.41 17.05
C GLU A 36 -27.47 -14.55 17.96
N ALA A 37 -28.20 -15.67 17.91
CA ALA A 37 -27.73 -16.93 18.49
C ALA A 37 -26.32 -17.25 17.98
N ARG A 38 -25.39 -17.54 18.91
CA ARG A 38 -23.93 -17.69 18.71
C ARG A 38 -23.11 -16.39 18.71
N GLY A 39 -23.70 -15.27 19.10
CA GLY A 39 -22.96 -14.04 19.38
C GLY A 39 -22.59 -13.22 18.14
N ALA A 40 -23.09 -13.58 16.97
CA ALA A 40 -22.85 -12.84 15.73
C ALA A 40 -23.63 -11.51 15.74
N LEU A 41 -22.95 -10.41 15.49
CA LEU A 41 -23.59 -9.10 15.32
C LEU A 41 -24.20 -8.99 13.92
N ARG A 42 -25.43 -8.49 13.83
CA ARG A 42 -26.08 -8.07 12.59
C ARG A 42 -26.66 -6.68 12.75
N PHE A 43 -26.83 -5.97 11.64
CA PHE A 43 -27.61 -4.73 11.67
C PHE A 43 -29.10 -5.05 11.83
N VAL A 44 -29.82 -4.19 12.54
CA VAL A 44 -31.29 -4.21 12.48
C VAL A 44 -31.69 -3.80 11.07
N THR A 45 -32.47 -4.63 10.40
CA THR A 45 -32.92 -4.40 9.02
C THR A 45 -34.35 -3.87 8.97
N HIS A 46 -34.78 -3.38 7.81
CA HIS A 46 -36.18 -3.09 7.55
C HIS A 46 -37.02 -4.38 7.44
N ASP A 47 -38.29 -4.32 7.85
CA ASP A 47 -39.21 -5.48 7.78
C ASP A 47 -39.59 -5.86 6.33
N GLU A 48 -39.62 -4.87 5.43
CA GLU A 48 -39.93 -5.04 4.01
C GLU A 48 -38.79 -4.53 3.12
N PRO A 49 -37.61 -5.18 3.13
CA PRO A 49 -36.45 -4.68 2.39
C PRO A 49 -36.66 -4.70 0.87
N ALA A 50 -37.54 -5.58 0.37
CA ALA A 50 -37.86 -5.70 -1.05
C ALA A 50 -38.40 -4.40 -1.67
N ARG A 51 -39.05 -3.52 -0.88
CA ARG A 51 -39.57 -2.23 -1.37
C ARG A 51 -38.46 -1.30 -1.90
N PHE A 52 -37.23 -1.50 -1.43
CA PHE A 52 -36.06 -0.73 -1.82
C PHE A 52 -35.26 -1.37 -2.96
N ALA A 53 -35.68 -2.52 -3.50
CA ALA A 53 -34.90 -3.25 -4.51
C ALA A 53 -34.60 -2.39 -5.76
N ALA A 54 -35.57 -1.58 -6.20
CA ALA A 54 -35.37 -0.63 -7.30
C ALA A 54 -34.30 0.41 -6.97
N THR A 55 -34.40 1.06 -5.82
CA THR A 55 -33.41 2.04 -5.34
C THR A 55 -32.02 1.43 -5.18
N VAL A 56 -31.93 0.20 -4.69
CA VAL A 56 -30.64 -0.51 -4.58
C VAL A 56 -30.05 -0.79 -5.95
N ASN A 57 -30.85 -1.21 -6.92
CA ASN A 57 -30.39 -1.40 -8.30
C ASN A 57 -29.92 -0.07 -8.92
N ASP A 58 -30.64 1.03 -8.70
CA ASP A 58 -30.24 2.36 -9.15
C ASP A 58 -28.90 2.78 -8.54
N CYS A 59 -28.73 2.59 -7.24
CA CYS A 59 -27.46 2.85 -6.55
C CYS A 59 -26.33 1.98 -7.11
N LEU A 60 -26.56 0.68 -7.26
CA LEU A 60 -25.59 -0.27 -7.82
C LEU A 60 -25.18 0.11 -9.25
N ALA A 61 -26.15 0.48 -10.09
CA ALA A 61 -25.90 1.01 -11.43
C ALA A 61 -25.08 2.31 -11.39
N ALA A 62 -25.41 3.24 -10.49
CA ALA A 62 -24.67 4.50 -10.32
C ALA A 62 -23.22 4.29 -9.84
N PHE A 63 -22.97 3.27 -9.02
CA PHE A 63 -21.62 2.89 -8.56
C PHE A 63 -20.88 1.96 -9.52
N THR A 64 -21.53 1.48 -10.58
CA THR A 64 -20.87 0.65 -11.59
C THR A 64 -19.77 1.47 -12.29
N PRO A 65 -18.53 0.95 -12.41
CA PRO A 65 -17.47 1.67 -13.11
C PRO A 65 -17.89 2.08 -14.52
N TRP A 66 -17.70 3.34 -14.90
CA TRP A 66 -18.07 3.81 -16.24
C TRP A 66 -17.25 3.09 -17.33
N GLN A 67 -17.77 3.09 -18.56
CA GLN A 67 -17.06 2.59 -19.75
C GLN A 67 -16.48 1.16 -19.61
N THR A 68 -17.13 0.33 -18.80
CA THR A 68 -16.74 -1.08 -18.64
C THR A 68 -17.80 -1.97 -19.28
N ASP A 69 -17.34 -3.00 -20.00
CA ASP A 69 -18.21 -3.92 -20.70
C ASP A 69 -18.78 -5.00 -19.77
N CYS A 70 -19.99 -5.47 -20.08
CA CYS A 70 -20.60 -6.59 -19.38
C CYS A 70 -19.93 -7.92 -19.76
N HIS A 71 -18.92 -8.33 -19.00
CA HIS A 71 -18.17 -9.56 -19.26
C HIS A 71 -18.81 -10.86 -18.75
N VAL A 72 -19.99 -10.80 -18.10
CA VAL A 72 -20.74 -11.99 -17.65
C VAL A 72 -21.74 -12.41 -18.73
N PRO A 73 -21.54 -13.56 -19.42
CA PRO A 73 -22.47 -14.05 -20.42
C PRO A 73 -23.86 -14.35 -19.83
N GLU A 74 -24.91 -14.27 -20.66
CA GLU A 74 -26.28 -14.55 -20.23
C GLU A 74 -26.48 -16.00 -19.75
N LYS A 75 -25.76 -16.95 -20.39
CA LYS A 75 -25.79 -18.39 -20.08
C LYS A 75 -24.47 -18.85 -19.46
N PHE A 76 -23.96 -18.08 -18.51
CA PHE A 76 -22.76 -18.46 -17.77
C PHE A 76 -23.00 -19.70 -16.90
N SER A 77 -22.10 -20.69 -16.98
CA SER A 77 -22.05 -21.86 -16.10
C SER A 77 -20.69 -21.90 -15.41
N PRO A 78 -20.61 -21.76 -14.07
CA PRO A 78 -19.34 -21.71 -13.35
C PRO A 78 -18.60 -23.06 -13.38
N LEU A 79 -19.29 -24.16 -13.70
CA LEU A 79 -18.71 -25.50 -13.80
C LEU A 79 -18.11 -25.80 -15.18
N GLU A 80 -18.61 -25.15 -16.23
CA GLU A 80 -18.25 -25.45 -17.62
C GLU A 80 -17.41 -24.36 -18.27
N THR A 81 -17.54 -23.11 -17.79
CA THR A 81 -16.97 -21.94 -18.44
C THR A 81 -16.12 -21.17 -17.44
N THR A 82 -14.87 -20.88 -17.82
CA THR A 82 -14.07 -19.85 -17.14
C THR A 82 -14.42 -18.49 -17.74
N LEU A 83 -14.24 -17.42 -16.96
CA LEU A 83 -14.39 -16.05 -17.44
C LEU A 83 -13.00 -15.43 -17.64
N PRO A 84 -12.41 -15.49 -18.86
CA PRO A 84 -11.04 -15.03 -19.09
C PRO A 84 -10.85 -13.57 -18.71
N ALA A 85 -11.88 -12.75 -18.90
CA ALA A 85 -11.88 -11.33 -18.53
C ALA A 85 -11.65 -11.08 -17.03
N PHE A 86 -11.84 -12.10 -16.18
CA PHE A 86 -11.67 -12.03 -14.73
C PHE A 86 -10.42 -12.77 -14.22
N SER A 87 -9.58 -13.26 -15.13
CA SER A 87 -8.34 -13.97 -14.81
C SER A 87 -7.13 -13.09 -15.12
N VAL A 88 -6.12 -13.16 -14.27
CA VAL A 88 -4.84 -12.45 -14.45
C VAL A 88 -3.82 -13.51 -14.87
N GLU A 89 -3.44 -13.54 -16.14
CA GLU A 89 -2.52 -14.57 -16.66
C GLU A 89 -1.05 -14.27 -16.33
N ARG A 90 -0.70 -13.03 -15.95
CA ARG A 90 0.68 -12.61 -15.65
C ARG A 90 0.72 -11.67 -14.45
N ALA A 91 1.85 -11.68 -13.72
CA ALA A 91 2.13 -10.78 -12.59
C ALA A 91 2.39 -9.32 -13.01
N ASP A 92 1.70 -8.86 -14.06
CA ASP A 92 1.68 -7.45 -14.44
C ASP A 92 0.65 -6.73 -13.56
N SER A 93 1.13 -5.76 -12.78
CA SER A 93 0.30 -4.99 -11.85
C SER A 93 -0.80 -4.21 -12.57
N ASP A 94 -0.53 -3.71 -13.78
CA ASP A 94 -1.48 -2.86 -14.50
C ASP A 94 -2.60 -3.70 -15.10
N ALA A 95 -2.26 -4.88 -15.63
CA ALA A 95 -3.24 -5.86 -16.07
C ALA A 95 -4.15 -6.32 -14.91
N ALA A 96 -3.59 -6.46 -13.70
CA ALA A 96 -4.36 -6.84 -12.52
C ALA A 96 -5.42 -5.78 -12.16
N HIS A 97 -5.10 -4.48 -12.25
CA HIS A 97 -6.06 -3.40 -12.01
C HIS A 97 -7.23 -3.41 -13.01
N ALA A 98 -6.94 -3.57 -14.30
CA ALA A 98 -7.98 -3.64 -15.33
C ALA A 98 -8.93 -4.83 -15.11
N VAL A 99 -8.39 -5.99 -14.69
CA VAL A 99 -9.19 -7.16 -14.33
C VAL A 99 -10.02 -6.90 -13.08
N GLU A 100 -9.48 -6.21 -12.08
CA GLU A 100 -10.22 -5.90 -10.85
C GLU A 100 -11.39 -4.94 -11.11
N ILE A 101 -11.20 -3.93 -11.95
CA ILE A 101 -12.29 -3.04 -12.41
C ILE A 101 -13.42 -3.85 -13.07
N LYS A 102 -13.10 -4.83 -13.90
CA LYS A 102 -14.09 -5.73 -14.54
C LYS A 102 -14.83 -6.60 -13.52
N ARG A 103 -14.13 -7.05 -12.46
CA ARG A 103 -14.76 -7.78 -11.35
C ARG A 103 -15.71 -6.89 -10.56
N TYR A 104 -15.32 -5.64 -10.27
CA TYR A 104 -16.21 -4.66 -9.66
C TYR A 104 -17.45 -4.39 -10.52
N HIS A 105 -17.30 -4.21 -11.83
CA HIS A 105 -18.44 -4.10 -12.75
C HIS A 105 -19.37 -5.31 -12.60
N ALA A 106 -18.84 -6.53 -12.60
CA ALA A 106 -19.67 -7.73 -12.52
C ALA A 106 -20.50 -7.82 -11.22
N LEU A 107 -19.98 -7.25 -10.12
CA LEU A 107 -20.65 -7.23 -8.82
C LEU A 107 -21.59 -6.04 -8.61
N LEU A 108 -21.33 -4.92 -9.28
CA LEU A 108 -22.09 -3.68 -9.12
C LEU A 108 -23.13 -3.49 -10.23
N HIS A 109 -22.91 -3.98 -11.45
CA HIS A 109 -23.88 -3.85 -12.53
C HIS A 109 -25.06 -4.82 -12.30
N PRO A 110 -26.32 -4.32 -12.16
CA PRO A 110 -27.45 -5.16 -11.74
C PRO A 110 -27.67 -6.40 -12.60
N ASP A 111 -27.57 -6.28 -13.93
CA ASP A 111 -27.75 -7.43 -14.83
C ASP A 111 -26.61 -8.45 -14.74
N CYS A 112 -25.37 -7.99 -14.54
CA CYS A 112 -24.22 -8.89 -14.41
C CYS A 112 -24.28 -9.64 -13.09
N LEU A 113 -24.63 -8.94 -12.01
CA LEU A 113 -24.85 -9.56 -10.71
C LEU A 113 -25.99 -10.59 -10.77
N ALA A 114 -27.11 -10.25 -11.42
CA ALA A 114 -28.23 -11.18 -11.59
C ALA A 114 -27.84 -12.44 -12.37
N ARG A 115 -27.04 -12.30 -13.44
CA ARG A 115 -26.49 -13.45 -14.21
C ARG A 115 -25.57 -14.30 -13.34
N LEU A 116 -24.67 -13.68 -12.56
CA LEU A 116 -23.77 -14.39 -11.65
C LEU A 116 -24.54 -15.16 -10.58
N LEU A 117 -25.49 -14.53 -9.89
CA LEU A 117 -26.31 -15.17 -8.85
C LEU A 117 -27.07 -16.37 -9.41
N ARG A 118 -27.72 -16.20 -10.57
CA ARG A 118 -28.43 -17.28 -11.26
C ARG A 118 -27.50 -18.44 -11.61
N ALA A 119 -26.34 -18.15 -12.19
CA ALA A 119 -25.35 -19.15 -12.58
C ALA A 119 -24.80 -19.94 -11.38
N LEU A 120 -24.71 -19.29 -10.22
CA LEU A 120 -24.27 -19.91 -8.96
C LEU A 120 -25.41 -20.61 -8.19
N GLY A 121 -26.64 -20.58 -8.70
CA GLY A 121 -27.80 -21.18 -8.03
C GLY A 121 -28.28 -20.42 -6.79
N TYR A 122 -27.91 -19.15 -6.65
CA TYR A 122 -28.40 -18.30 -5.58
C TYR A 122 -29.74 -17.65 -5.95
N ALA A 123 -30.55 -17.37 -4.94
CA ALA A 123 -31.76 -16.57 -5.10
C ALA A 123 -31.41 -15.16 -5.63
N PRO A 124 -32.32 -14.51 -6.38
CA PRO A 124 -32.16 -13.15 -6.85
C PRO A 124 -31.81 -12.17 -5.73
N ALA A 125 -31.04 -11.11 -6.05
CA ALA A 125 -30.60 -10.12 -5.07
C ALA A 125 -31.77 -9.50 -4.29
N ALA A 126 -32.91 -9.26 -4.94
CA ALA A 126 -34.12 -8.69 -4.33
C ALA A 126 -34.73 -9.57 -3.23
N GLU A 127 -34.59 -10.91 -3.32
CA GLU A 127 -35.12 -11.84 -2.32
C GLU A 127 -34.21 -11.98 -1.10
N ARG A 128 -32.93 -11.62 -1.23
CA ARG A 128 -31.91 -11.70 -0.16
C ARG A 128 -31.45 -10.33 0.32
N LEU A 129 -32.19 -9.29 -0.05
CA LEU A 129 -31.84 -7.92 0.23
C LEU A 129 -32.04 -7.64 1.72
N ASP A 130 -30.97 -7.27 2.41
CA ASP A 130 -30.98 -6.84 3.81
C ASP A 130 -30.47 -5.40 3.87
N ILE A 131 -31.34 -4.46 4.22
CA ILE A 131 -31.00 -3.03 4.32
C ILE A 131 -31.00 -2.62 5.78
N PRO A 132 -29.87 -2.14 6.33
CA PRO A 132 -29.80 -1.60 7.68
C PRO A 132 -30.77 -0.42 7.87
N ARG A 133 -31.52 -0.44 8.97
CA ARG A 133 -32.41 0.65 9.36
C ARG A 133 -31.60 1.78 9.98
N PHE A 134 -31.81 3.00 9.47
CA PHE A 134 -31.20 4.21 10.01
C PHE A 134 -32.15 4.90 10.99
N TYR A 135 -31.67 5.20 12.20
CA TYR A 135 -32.42 5.84 13.28
C TYR A 135 -31.92 7.27 13.47
N SER A 136 -32.72 8.28 13.09
CA SER A 136 -32.37 9.67 13.36
C SER A 136 -32.61 10.00 14.84
N ALA A 137 -31.58 10.45 15.55
CA ALA A 137 -31.67 10.80 16.98
C ALA A 137 -32.66 11.94 17.28
N ALA A 138 -33.12 12.66 16.24
CA ALA A 138 -34.03 13.80 16.38
C ALA A 138 -35.52 13.44 16.20
N SER A 139 -35.87 12.26 15.68
CA SER A 139 -37.28 11.92 15.46
C SER A 139 -37.91 11.30 16.71
N ASN A 140 -38.17 12.15 17.71
CA ASN A 140 -39.17 11.88 18.76
C ASN A 140 -40.61 12.11 18.22
N ASP A 141 -40.79 12.01 16.91
CA ASP A 141 -41.99 12.48 16.26
C ASP A 141 -43.08 11.41 16.28
N LYS A 142 -44.09 11.68 17.11
CA LYS A 142 -45.30 10.89 17.23
C LYS A 142 -46.13 11.11 15.97
N GLY A 143 -46.01 10.18 15.02
CA GLY A 143 -47.11 9.88 14.11
C GLY A 143 -47.17 10.73 12.85
N ASP A 144 -46.05 10.92 12.16
CA ASP A 144 -46.11 11.31 10.76
C ASP A 144 -46.38 10.08 9.90
N THR A 145 -47.60 10.01 9.40
CA THR A 145 -48.12 8.96 8.52
C THR A 145 -47.40 8.99 7.18
N ASP A 146 -46.48 8.06 6.97
CA ASP A 146 -46.37 7.14 5.82
C ASP A 146 -46.74 7.66 4.40
N ASN A 147 -46.43 8.92 4.08
CA ASN A 147 -46.21 9.31 2.68
C ASN A 147 -44.73 9.15 2.35
N ASP A 148 -44.25 7.94 2.59
CA ASP A 148 -42.90 7.43 2.31
C ASP A 148 -42.80 7.09 0.81
N TYR A 149 -43.18 8.04 -0.05
CA TYR A 149 -42.96 7.89 -1.49
C TYR A 149 -41.45 7.79 -1.69
N PRO A 150 -40.95 6.72 -2.34
CA PRO A 150 -39.54 6.64 -2.70
C PRO A 150 -39.22 7.90 -3.48
N ALA A 151 -38.33 8.74 -2.94
CA ALA A 151 -37.83 9.87 -3.70
C ALA A 151 -37.27 9.28 -5.00
N GLU A 152 -37.95 9.55 -6.12
CA GLU A 152 -37.42 9.21 -7.44
C GLU A 152 -35.98 9.73 -7.47
N SER A 153 -35.06 8.87 -7.92
CA SER A 153 -33.65 9.22 -8.03
C SER A 153 -33.56 10.49 -8.89
N VAL A 154 -33.32 11.63 -8.22
CA VAL A 154 -33.31 12.93 -8.90
C VAL A 154 -32.08 12.93 -9.79
N SER A 155 -32.27 12.62 -11.06
CA SER A 155 -31.21 12.70 -12.05
C SER A 155 -30.76 14.16 -12.12
N LEU A 156 -29.45 14.41 -12.02
CA LEU A 156 -28.90 15.75 -12.21
C LEU A 156 -29.40 16.32 -13.53
N THR A 157 -30.13 17.42 -13.45
CA THR A 157 -30.59 18.19 -14.60
C THR A 157 -29.39 18.68 -15.40
N ASP A 158 -29.55 18.94 -16.70
CA ASP A 158 -28.45 19.45 -17.53
C ASP A 158 -27.86 20.75 -16.97
N ARG A 159 -28.68 21.56 -16.30
CA ARG A 159 -28.25 22.75 -15.58
C ARG A 159 -27.35 22.42 -14.41
N GLU A 160 -27.74 21.49 -13.53
CA GLU A 160 -26.91 21.07 -12.39
C GLU A 160 -25.61 20.39 -12.85
N ARG A 161 -25.66 19.64 -13.96
CA ARG A 161 -24.45 19.07 -14.58
C ARG A 161 -23.50 20.16 -15.08
N ALA A 162 -24.03 21.18 -15.76
CA ALA A 162 -23.24 22.33 -16.20
C ALA A 162 -22.63 23.08 -15.00
N GLU A 163 -23.42 23.33 -13.95
CA GLU A 163 -22.95 23.97 -12.72
C GLU A 163 -21.83 23.15 -12.03
N LEU A 164 -21.94 21.83 -12.00
CA LEU A 164 -20.89 20.94 -11.49
C LEU A 164 -19.62 20.97 -12.35
N LEU A 165 -19.75 20.98 -13.68
CA LEU A 165 -18.60 21.09 -14.60
C LEU A 165 -17.90 22.43 -14.44
N ASP A 166 -18.65 23.52 -14.35
CA ASP A 166 -18.11 24.87 -14.12
C ASP A 166 -17.40 24.94 -12.77
N TYR A 167 -17.97 24.35 -11.71
CA TYR A 167 -17.33 24.24 -10.40
C TYR A 167 -16.02 23.44 -10.44
N LEU A 168 -15.98 22.31 -11.16
CA LEU A 168 -14.76 21.52 -11.33
C LEU A 168 -13.70 22.31 -12.12
N HIS A 169 -14.11 23.05 -13.15
CA HIS A 169 -13.21 23.91 -13.93
C HIS A 169 -12.64 25.04 -13.09
N ASP A 170 -13.46 25.75 -12.31
CA ASP A 170 -13.02 26.79 -11.38
C ASP A 170 -12.02 26.24 -10.35
N ARG A 171 -12.30 25.06 -9.77
CA ARG A 171 -11.35 24.40 -8.86
C ARG A 171 -10.03 24.03 -9.54
N GLU A 172 -10.06 23.60 -10.79
CA GLU A 172 -8.83 23.34 -11.56
C GLU A 172 -8.03 24.62 -11.81
N GLN A 173 -8.70 25.70 -12.21
CA GLN A 173 -8.06 27.00 -12.42
C GLN A 173 -7.46 27.54 -11.12
N ARG A 174 -8.21 27.47 -10.01
CA ARG A 174 -7.71 27.83 -8.68
C ARG A 174 -6.47 27.04 -8.30
N ARG A 175 -6.46 25.72 -8.51
CA ARG A 175 -5.27 24.88 -8.25
C ARG A 175 -4.06 25.35 -9.05
N LYS A 176 -4.22 25.68 -10.34
CA LYS A 176 -3.13 26.16 -11.20
C LYS A 176 -2.60 27.54 -10.80
N GLN A 177 -3.46 28.42 -10.30
CA GLN A 177 -3.10 29.78 -9.92
C GLN A 177 -2.56 29.89 -8.49
N THR A 178 -2.84 28.90 -7.64
CA THR A 178 -2.47 28.93 -6.23
C THR A 178 -0.97 28.71 -6.04
N LYS A 179 -0.32 29.71 -5.45
CA LYS A 179 1.05 29.59 -4.93
C LYS A 179 0.98 29.25 -3.45
N ALA A 180 0.85 27.96 -3.16
CA ALA A 180 0.80 27.49 -1.78
C ALA A 180 2.15 27.72 -1.11
N THR A 181 2.21 28.56 -0.07
CA THR A 181 3.42 28.70 0.76
C THR A 181 3.39 27.72 1.94
N GLN A 182 2.20 27.33 2.38
CA GLN A 182 1.98 26.40 3.48
C GLN A 182 1.00 25.31 3.07
N LEU A 183 1.34 24.09 3.41
CA LEU A 183 0.59 22.87 3.13
C LEU A 183 0.06 22.25 4.42
N ARG A 184 -1.09 21.61 4.32
CA ARG A 184 -1.72 20.77 5.34
C ARG A 184 -1.81 19.35 4.82
N PHE A 185 -1.39 18.40 5.65
CA PHE A 185 -1.54 16.98 5.39
C PHE A 185 -2.75 16.49 6.17
N VAL A 186 -3.72 15.92 5.48
CA VAL A 186 -4.99 15.48 6.05
C VAL A 186 -5.20 14.01 5.70
N ALA A 187 -5.61 13.20 6.68
CA ALA A 187 -6.07 11.84 6.45
C ALA A 187 -7.41 11.62 7.15
N HIS A 188 -8.40 11.10 6.45
CA HIS A 188 -9.76 10.92 6.96
C HIS A 188 -10.37 12.20 7.56
N GLY A 189 -10.11 13.35 6.95
CA GLY A 189 -10.57 14.66 7.44
C GLY A 189 -9.83 15.19 8.68
N HIS A 190 -8.86 14.46 9.22
CA HIS A 190 -8.03 14.90 10.34
C HIS A 190 -6.69 15.45 9.85
N GLU A 191 -6.36 16.67 10.28
CA GLU A 191 -5.05 17.26 10.01
C GLU A 191 -3.96 16.53 10.80
N LEU A 192 -2.97 16.00 10.09
CA LEU A 192 -1.83 15.27 10.65
C LEU A 192 -0.64 16.19 10.88
N ALA A 193 -0.39 17.12 9.95
CA ALA A 193 0.75 18.03 10.00
C ALA A 193 0.58 19.25 9.09
N ARG A 194 1.47 20.24 9.29
CA ARG A 194 1.68 21.39 8.40
C ARG A 194 3.12 21.44 7.93
N LEU A 195 3.33 21.86 6.68
CA LEU A 195 4.65 22.13 6.12
C LEU A 195 4.66 23.55 5.55
N ASP A 196 5.66 24.33 5.94
CA ASP A 196 5.96 25.61 5.31
C ASP A 196 7.02 25.37 4.24
N LEU A 197 6.68 25.61 2.97
CA LEU A 197 7.59 25.40 1.85
C LEU A 197 8.79 26.38 1.86
N GLY A 198 8.70 27.47 2.63
CA GLY A 198 9.84 28.35 2.86
C GLY A 198 10.89 27.77 3.82
N GLN A 199 10.58 26.67 4.50
CA GLN A 199 11.48 26.01 5.44
C GLN A 199 12.00 24.70 4.87
N THR A 200 13.32 24.49 4.95
CA THR A 200 13.99 23.27 4.44
C THR A 200 13.89 22.07 5.39
N ALA A 201 13.23 22.22 6.54
CA ALA A 201 13.13 21.15 7.52
C ALA A 201 12.07 20.13 7.11
N PRO A 202 12.40 18.82 7.07
CA PRO A 202 11.41 17.79 6.80
C PRO A 202 10.40 17.71 7.93
N VAL A 203 9.14 17.45 7.59
CA VAL A 203 8.05 17.27 8.55
C VAL A 203 7.79 15.78 8.73
N ARG A 204 7.67 15.34 9.98
CA ARG A 204 7.37 13.95 10.34
C ARG A 204 6.07 13.89 11.11
N PHE A 205 5.20 12.96 10.75
CA PHE A 205 3.96 12.74 11.47
C PHE A 205 3.56 11.26 11.45
N ALA A 206 2.83 10.86 12.49
CA ALA A 206 2.25 9.53 12.59
C ALA A 206 0.91 9.53 11.84
N LEU A 207 0.70 8.50 11.03
CA LEU A 207 -0.59 8.17 10.47
C LEU A 207 -1.46 7.48 11.52
N ARG A 208 -2.75 7.76 11.46
CA ARG A 208 -3.74 6.93 12.13
C ARG A 208 -3.79 5.57 11.46
N GLU A 209 -4.15 4.55 12.24
CA GLU A 209 -4.35 3.20 11.72
C GLU A 209 -5.36 3.24 10.55
N TYR A 210 -5.02 2.53 9.47
CA TYR A 210 -5.85 2.36 8.28
C TYR A 210 -6.13 3.62 7.45
N ALA A 211 -5.30 4.66 7.53
CA ALA A 211 -5.38 5.81 6.62
C ALA A 211 -5.19 5.38 5.15
N GLU A 212 -6.24 5.32 4.33
CA GLU A 212 -6.11 4.87 2.93
C GLU A 212 -5.53 5.95 2.01
N PHE A 213 -5.81 7.22 2.33
CA PHE A 213 -5.40 8.36 1.51
C PHE A 213 -4.80 9.47 2.37
N LEU A 214 -3.71 10.03 1.87
CA LEU A 214 -3.13 11.26 2.35
C LEU A 214 -3.52 12.39 1.39
N GLU A 215 -4.29 13.34 1.89
CA GLU A 215 -4.66 14.55 1.17
C GLU A 215 -3.67 15.68 1.48
N ILE A 216 -3.23 16.37 0.43
CA ILE A 216 -2.35 17.52 0.52
C ILE A 216 -3.19 18.74 0.14
N ARG A 217 -3.44 19.59 1.12
CA ARG A 217 -4.26 20.79 0.98
C ARG A 217 -3.43 22.04 1.22
N THR A 218 -3.87 23.16 0.70
CA THR A 218 -3.34 24.47 1.10
C THR A 218 -3.74 24.80 2.54
N ALA A 219 -2.91 25.54 3.26
CA ALA A 219 -3.23 25.94 4.62
C ALA A 219 -4.28 27.05 4.71
N THR A 220 -4.34 27.93 3.71
CA THR A 220 -5.12 29.18 3.76
C THR A 220 -6.55 28.99 3.29
N ASP A 221 -6.76 28.30 2.17
CA ASP A 221 -8.05 28.16 1.48
C ASP A 221 -8.57 26.72 1.43
N ASP A 222 -7.89 25.78 2.11
CA ASP A 222 -8.24 24.35 2.19
C ASP A 222 -8.43 23.68 0.81
N LEU A 223 -7.71 24.18 -0.19
CA LEU A 223 -7.75 23.70 -1.55
C LEU A 223 -6.96 22.40 -1.67
N LEU A 224 -7.63 21.32 -2.06
CA LEU A 224 -6.99 20.03 -2.34
C LEU A 224 -6.05 20.16 -3.54
N LEU A 225 -4.75 19.99 -3.31
CA LEU A 225 -3.72 20.04 -4.34
C LEU A 225 -3.43 18.66 -4.92
N ALA A 226 -3.31 17.65 -4.06
CA ALA A 226 -3.02 16.28 -4.44
C ALA A 226 -3.56 15.27 -3.42
N THR A 227 -3.74 14.03 -3.87
CA THR A 227 -4.10 12.88 -3.04
C THR A 227 -3.11 11.77 -3.32
N HIS A 228 -2.55 11.18 -2.26
CA HIS A 228 -1.64 10.06 -2.33
C HIS A 228 -2.28 8.85 -1.67
N GLN A 229 -2.39 7.75 -2.41
CA GLN A 229 -2.90 6.50 -1.87
C GLN A 229 -1.80 5.82 -1.06
N LEU A 230 -2.12 5.47 0.17
CA LEU A 230 -1.21 4.76 1.07
C LEU A 230 -1.36 3.26 0.84
N ARG A 231 -0.23 2.58 0.64
CA ARG A 231 -0.21 1.15 0.39
C ARG A 231 0.02 0.40 1.70
N TYR A 232 -0.78 -0.63 1.91
CA TYR A 232 -0.67 -1.52 3.05
C TYR A 232 -0.37 -2.93 2.55
N ASP A 233 0.38 -3.69 3.35
CA ASP A 233 0.49 -5.13 3.15
C ASP A 233 -0.76 -5.86 3.67
N ASP A 234 -0.79 -7.17 3.49
CA ASP A 234 -1.89 -8.03 3.95
C ASP A 234 -2.04 -8.05 5.49
N GLU A 235 -1.03 -7.55 6.21
CA GLU A 235 -1.02 -7.41 7.66
C GLU A 235 -1.47 -6.01 8.12
N ASP A 236 -2.07 -5.21 7.22
CA ASP A 236 -2.48 -3.83 7.44
C ASP A 236 -1.30 -2.92 7.90
N ARG A 237 -0.05 -3.27 7.56
CA ARG A 237 1.12 -2.45 7.85
C ARG A 237 1.41 -1.55 6.66
N LEU A 238 1.73 -0.29 6.95
CA LEU A 238 2.09 0.65 5.90
C LEU A 238 3.37 0.18 5.19
N LEU A 239 3.26 -0.06 3.88
CA LEU A 239 4.40 -0.44 3.06
C LEU A 239 5.35 0.76 2.95
N PRO A 240 6.68 0.53 3.07
CA PRO A 240 7.65 1.57 2.81
C PRO A 240 7.61 1.94 1.32
N GLU A 241 7.42 3.22 1.06
CA GLU A 241 7.25 3.78 -0.26
C GLU A 241 7.97 5.12 -0.32
N GLU A 242 8.74 5.30 -1.39
CA GLU A 242 9.29 6.59 -1.77
C GLU A 242 8.48 7.12 -2.94
N ALA A 243 7.76 8.21 -2.71
CA ALA A 243 6.90 8.83 -3.72
C ALA A 243 7.28 10.29 -3.90
N VAL A 244 7.17 10.79 -5.14
CA VAL A 244 7.34 12.21 -5.45
C VAL A 244 6.04 12.73 -6.02
N ILE A 245 5.45 13.73 -5.36
CA ILE A 245 4.22 14.38 -5.80
C ILE A 245 4.57 15.73 -6.38
N VAL A 246 4.14 15.97 -7.62
CA VAL A 246 4.30 17.27 -8.28
C VAL A 246 3.06 18.11 -7.99
N LEU A 247 3.25 19.24 -7.33
CA LEU A 247 2.19 20.21 -7.06
C LEU A 247 1.83 21.00 -8.34
N PRO A 248 0.64 21.63 -8.40
CA PRO A 248 0.21 22.38 -9.58
C PRO A 248 1.16 23.50 -10.03
N ASN A 249 1.95 24.06 -9.11
CA ASN A 249 2.94 25.10 -9.40
C ASN A 249 4.29 24.53 -9.90
N GLY A 250 4.43 23.21 -9.99
CA GLY A 250 5.65 22.51 -10.42
C GLY A 250 6.58 22.10 -9.28
N ASP A 251 6.30 22.51 -8.03
CA ASP A 251 7.07 22.10 -6.87
C ASP A 251 6.94 20.59 -6.63
N ARG A 252 7.96 19.98 -6.04
CA ARG A 252 8.02 18.53 -5.86
C ARG A 252 8.14 18.21 -4.38
N LEU A 253 7.22 17.40 -3.89
CA LEU A 253 7.25 16.90 -2.52
C LEU A 253 7.73 15.45 -2.53
N ALA A 254 8.81 15.17 -1.81
CA ALA A 254 9.27 13.80 -1.58
C ALA A 254 8.65 13.25 -0.30
N PHE A 255 8.07 12.07 -0.41
CA PHE A 255 7.48 11.30 0.68
C PHE A 255 8.30 10.04 0.89
N THR A 256 8.56 9.75 2.16
CA THR A 256 9.03 8.43 2.58
C THR A 256 8.06 7.92 3.63
N THR A 257 7.32 6.87 3.31
CA THR A 257 6.52 6.13 4.29
C THR A 257 7.41 5.09 4.98
N SER A 258 7.18 4.86 6.26
CA SER A 258 7.91 3.85 7.04
C SER A 258 6.93 2.89 7.73
N PRO A 259 7.32 1.63 8.00
CA PRO A 259 6.45 0.63 8.64
C PRO A 259 5.98 1.00 10.04
N ALA A 260 6.62 1.99 10.68
CA ALA A 260 6.21 2.54 11.97
C ALA A 260 5.02 3.51 11.86
N ASN A 261 4.20 3.39 10.80
CA ASN A 261 3.11 4.31 10.45
C ASN A 261 3.56 5.78 10.49
N THR A 262 4.82 6.07 10.16
CA THR A 262 5.38 7.42 10.18
C THR A 262 5.69 7.84 8.75
N ILE A 263 5.21 9.01 8.37
CA ILE A 263 5.54 9.66 7.10
C ILE A 263 6.56 10.74 7.36
N THR A 264 7.60 10.77 6.54
CA THR A 264 8.50 11.92 6.42
C THR A 264 8.24 12.61 5.09
N VAL A 265 8.00 13.91 5.13
CA VAL A 265 7.83 14.75 3.94
C VAL A 265 8.94 15.78 3.91
N ALA A 266 9.62 15.89 2.77
CA ALA A 266 10.63 16.90 2.53
C ALA A 266 10.37 17.60 1.21
N ASP A 267 10.76 18.88 1.12
CA ASP A 267 10.87 19.54 -0.16
C ASP A 267 11.92 18.82 -1.00
N ALA A 268 11.51 18.26 -2.14
CA ALA A 268 12.41 17.59 -3.04
C ALA A 268 13.20 18.67 -3.78
N ALA A 269 14.35 19.06 -3.22
CA ALA A 269 15.27 19.97 -3.87
C ALA A 269 15.40 19.57 -5.35
N PRO A 270 15.29 20.51 -6.31
CA PRO A 270 15.23 20.21 -7.73
C PRO A 270 16.46 19.40 -8.11
N THR A 271 16.32 18.08 -8.08
CA THR A 271 17.43 17.18 -8.30
C THR A 271 17.61 17.23 -9.81
N ALA A 272 18.64 17.96 -10.25
CA ALA A 272 18.92 18.26 -11.65
C ALA A 272 19.22 16.99 -12.50
N GLN A 273 18.95 15.78 -11.99
CA GLN A 273 19.52 14.54 -12.49
C GLN A 273 18.51 13.42 -12.84
N SER A 274 17.19 13.59 -12.66
CA SER A 274 16.22 12.52 -13.00
C SER A 274 14.97 12.93 -13.79
N SER A 275 14.80 14.22 -14.13
CA SER A 275 13.59 14.71 -14.82
C SER A 275 13.35 14.10 -16.20
N TRP A 276 14.39 13.68 -16.93
CA TRP A 276 14.23 13.06 -18.25
C TRP A 276 13.56 11.67 -18.20
N ARG A 277 13.73 10.89 -17.12
CA ARG A 277 13.16 9.52 -17.04
C ARG A 277 11.69 9.47 -16.62
N GLN A 278 11.18 10.46 -15.90
CA GLN A 278 9.76 10.55 -15.56
C GLN A 278 8.93 11.33 -16.60
N TRP A 279 9.53 12.28 -17.34
CA TRP A 279 8.86 12.91 -18.49
C TRP A 279 8.82 11.99 -19.73
N PHE A 280 9.76 11.05 -19.83
CA PHE A 280 9.77 10.01 -20.86
C PHE A 280 9.24 8.68 -20.31
N ASP A 281 8.06 8.68 -19.68
CA ASP A 281 7.27 7.46 -19.67
C ASP A 281 6.65 7.30 -21.07
N TRP A 282 7.49 6.87 -22.01
CA TRP A 282 7.16 6.67 -23.41
C TRP A 282 5.99 5.68 -23.60
N SER A 283 5.72 4.82 -22.61
CA SER A 283 4.67 3.81 -22.69
C SER A 283 3.28 4.39 -23.03
N VAL A 284 2.89 5.51 -22.40
CA VAL A 284 1.57 6.13 -22.59
C VAL A 284 1.39 6.76 -23.98
N TRP A 285 2.47 7.19 -24.63
CA TRP A 285 2.42 7.77 -25.99
C TRP A 285 2.53 6.70 -27.10
N PHE A 286 3.13 5.54 -26.84
CA PHE A 286 3.30 4.48 -27.84
C PHE A 286 2.14 3.48 -27.93
N GLU A 287 1.16 3.54 -27.03
CA GLU A 287 -0.04 2.68 -27.09
C GLU A 287 -1.13 3.15 -28.06
N ALA A 288 -0.98 4.32 -28.70
CA ALA A 288 -1.85 4.71 -29.81
C ALA A 288 -1.31 4.13 -31.15
N PRO A 289 -1.89 3.04 -31.71
CA PRO A 289 -1.33 2.32 -32.86
C PRO A 289 -1.27 3.14 -34.17
N ARG A 290 -1.76 4.38 -34.20
CA ARG A 290 -1.87 5.20 -35.41
C ARG A 290 -0.72 6.20 -35.64
N TRP A 291 0.13 6.46 -34.65
CA TRP A 291 1.14 7.53 -34.76
C TRP A 291 2.57 7.03 -35.06
N GLN A 292 2.80 5.72 -34.97
CA GLN A 292 4.11 5.10 -35.24
C GLN A 292 4.76 5.47 -36.60
N PRO A 293 4.05 5.54 -37.75
CA PRO A 293 4.70 5.87 -39.02
C PRO A 293 5.16 7.33 -39.09
N VAL A 294 4.47 8.25 -38.41
CA VAL A 294 4.81 9.68 -38.42
C VAL A 294 6.10 9.92 -37.64
N PHE A 295 6.26 9.27 -36.48
CA PHE A 295 7.49 9.38 -35.69
C PHE A 295 8.69 8.73 -36.38
N ALA A 296 8.51 7.58 -37.03
CA ALA A 296 9.59 6.95 -37.81
C ALA A 296 10.10 7.87 -38.94
N LEU A 297 9.18 8.55 -39.64
CA LEU A 297 9.53 9.47 -40.73
C LEU A 297 10.19 10.75 -40.20
N ALA A 298 9.72 11.30 -39.08
CA ALA A 298 10.33 12.44 -38.42
C ALA A 298 11.76 12.13 -37.93
N LEU A 299 11.98 10.95 -37.35
CA LEU A 299 13.31 10.50 -36.90
C LEU A 299 14.27 10.34 -38.09
N LEU A 300 13.80 9.76 -39.21
CA LEU A 300 14.58 9.65 -40.44
C LEU A 300 14.98 11.01 -41.00
N LEU A 301 14.08 12.00 -40.98
CA LEU A 301 14.39 13.36 -41.43
C LEU A 301 15.43 14.04 -40.53
N LEU A 302 15.36 13.86 -39.21
CA LEU A 302 16.36 14.37 -38.28
C LEU A 302 17.74 13.72 -38.49
N LEU A 303 17.78 12.40 -38.73
CA LEU A 303 19.02 11.68 -39.04
C LEU A 303 19.60 12.14 -40.39
N ALA A 304 18.78 12.35 -41.41
CA ALA A 304 19.22 12.90 -42.67
C ALA A 304 19.77 14.33 -42.51
N ALA A 305 19.05 15.21 -41.80
CA ALA A 305 19.47 16.59 -41.58
C ALA A 305 20.79 16.68 -40.80
N SER A 306 20.97 15.86 -39.76
CA SER A 306 22.21 15.78 -38.99
C SER A 306 23.37 15.21 -39.81
N PHE A 307 23.12 14.22 -40.68
CA PHE A 307 24.11 13.72 -41.63
C PHE A 307 24.54 14.80 -42.63
N PHE A 308 23.60 15.55 -43.21
CA PHE A 308 23.89 16.66 -44.12
C PHE A 308 24.64 17.80 -43.41
N TYR A 309 24.27 18.13 -42.18
CA TYR A 309 24.98 19.13 -41.37
C TYR A 309 26.43 18.72 -41.10
N TRP A 310 26.65 17.45 -40.76
CA TRP A 310 28.00 16.91 -40.56
C TRP A 310 28.84 16.94 -41.84
N LEU A 311 28.25 16.60 -42.99
CA LEU A 311 28.90 16.73 -44.30
C LEU A 311 29.25 18.19 -44.61
N ALA A 312 28.36 19.13 -44.33
CA ALA A 312 28.59 20.56 -44.54
C ALA A 312 29.74 21.10 -43.66
N GLN A 313 29.84 20.65 -42.41
CA GLN A 313 30.95 21.02 -41.52
C GLN A 313 32.31 20.49 -42.01
N ARG A 314 32.35 19.28 -42.63
CA ARG A 314 33.60 18.74 -43.18
C ARG A 314 34.11 19.49 -44.41
N THR A 315 33.24 20.21 -45.10
CA THR A 315 33.62 21.00 -46.29
C THR A 315 33.95 22.46 -45.98
N ALA A 316 33.80 22.92 -44.73
CA ALA A 316 34.10 24.29 -44.36
C ALA A 316 35.62 24.50 -44.21
N PRO A 317 36.23 25.50 -44.90
CA PRO A 317 37.64 25.83 -44.71
C PRO A 317 37.90 26.31 -43.26
N PRO A 318 39.08 26.02 -42.69
CA PRO A 318 39.38 26.33 -41.30
C PRO A 318 39.25 27.83 -41.02
N ARG A 319 38.34 28.15 -40.10
CA ARG A 319 38.06 29.52 -39.63
C ARG A 319 39.29 30.01 -38.85
N ARG A 320 39.94 31.06 -39.35
CA ARG A 320 41.08 31.72 -38.67
C ARG A 320 40.65 32.19 -37.28
N GLU A 321 41.36 31.69 -36.29
CA GLU A 321 41.20 31.98 -34.87
C GLU A 321 41.73 33.39 -34.57
N ILE A 322 40.84 34.30 -34.17
CA ILE A 322 41.22 35.62 -33.67
C ILE A 322 41.47 35.47 -32.17
N VAL A 323 42.73 35.56 -31.78
CA VAL A 323 43.20 35.58 -30.40
C VAL A 323 42.68 36.84 -29.73
N TYR A 324 41.75 36.69 -28.78
CA TYR A 324 41.38 37.76 -27.85
C TYR A 324 42.19 37.60 -26.55
N THR A 325 43.07 38.57 -26.32
CA THR A 325 43.87 38.74 -25.11
C THR A 325 42.97 39.14 -23.94
N ALA A 326 42.97 38.36 -22.87
CA ALA A 326 42.20 38.62 -21.65
C ALA A 326 42.83 39.73 -20.78
N SER A 327 42.01 40.63 -20.23
CA SER A 327 42.39 41.60 -19.19
C SER A 327 42.24 41.00 -17.78
N PRO A 328 43.13 41.34 -16.82
CA PRO A 328 43.09 40.85 -15.46
C PRO A 328 42.05 41.58 -14.60
N THR A 329 41.33 40.82 -13.76
CA THR A 329 40.39 41.33 -12.74
C THR A 329 41.09 41.42 -11.38
N PRO A 330 40.97 42.53 -10.62
CA PRO A 330 41.62 42.69 -9.33
C PRO A 330 40.83 42.07 -8.16
N THR A 331 41.60 41.53 -7.23
CA THR A 331 41.27 40.98 -5.90
C THR A 331 40.81 42.07 -4.92
N PRO A 332 39.89 41.76 -3.98
CA PRO A 332 39.87 42.41 -2.67
C PRO A 332 39.96 41.45 -1.48
N GLN A 333 41.06 41.66 -0.76
CA GLN A 333 41.40 41.62 0.67
C GLN A 333 40.33 41.30 1.76
N PRO A 334 40.71 40.59 2.85
CA PRO A 334 39.86 40.24 4.00
C PRO A 334 40.02 41.20 5.21
N SER A 335 39.04 41.17 6.15
CA SER A 335 39.11 41.39 7.63
C SER A 335 37.80 42.02 8.19
N PRO A 336 37.50 41.98 9.51
CA PRO A 336 37.81 41.01 10.56
C PRO A 336 36.58 40.62 11.46
N THR A 337 36.84 39.62 12.31
CA THR A 337 36.16 39.12 13.51
C THR A 337 35.42 40.13 14.39
N ALA A 338 34.20 39.77 14.83
CA ALA A 338 33.64 40.18 16.12
C ALA A 338 32.87 39.02 16.75
N ALA A 339 33.19 38.76 18.02
CA ALA A 339 32.63 37.71 18.87
C ALA A 339 31.49 38.26 19.73
N VAL A 340 30.39 37.52 19.87
CA VAL A 340 29.48 37.57 21.03
C VAL A 340 28.85 36.19 21.24
N THR A 341 28.97 35.69 22.47
CA THR A 341 28.35 34.46 23.02
C THR A 341 27.26 34.88 24.04
N PRO A 342 26.54 33.96 24.72
CA PRO A 342 25.32 33.23 24.33
C PRO A 342 24.07 33.69 25.11
N THR A 343 22.87 33.24 24.71
CA THR A 343 21.72 33.11 25.64
C THR A 343 20.82 31.95 25.21
N SER A 344 20.80 30.89 26.02
CA SER A 344 19.91 29.72 25.93
C SER A 344 18.54 30.04 26.56
N PRO A 345 17.45 29.34 26.15
CA PRO A 345 16.70 28.51 27.11
C PRO A 345 16.03 27.28 26.45
N PRO A 346 15.18 26.52 27.18
CA PRO A 346 15.53 25.34 27.94
C PRO A 346 15.30 24.02 27.17
N LYS A 347 16.22 23.09 27.43
CA LYS A 347 16.24 21.70 26.98
C LYS A 347 15.15 20.92 27.71
N SER A 348 14.10 20.51 26.99
CA SER A 348 13.16 19.49 27.48
C SER A 348 13.87 18.14 27.46
N SER A 349 14.22 17.65 28.64
CA SER A 349 14.77 16.32 28.86
C SER A 349 13.66 15.28 28.71
N ALA A 350 13.49 14.76 27.49
CA ALA A 350 12.90 13.45 27.32
C ALA A 350 13.90 12.42 27.86
N THR A 351 13.54 11.74 28.93
CA THR A 351 14.30 10.63 29.51
C THR A 351 14.54 9.58 28.43
N PRO A 352 15.79 9.34 27.98
CA PRO A 352 16.05 8.21 27.12
C PRO A 352 15.87 6.96 27.98
N LEU A 353 14.83 6.19 27.69
CA LEU A 353 14.74 4.79 28.10
C LEU A 353 15.86 4.04 27.37
N ILE A 354 17.07 4.14 27.92
CA ILE A 354 18.15 3.17 27.72
C ILE A 354 17.74 1.94 28.54
N SER A 355 16.66 1.29 28.13
CA SER A 355 16.42 -0.07 28.59
C SER A 355 17.39 -0.93 27.80
N ASP A 356 18.36 -1.44 28.54
CA ASP A 356 19.39 -2.35 28.10
C ASP A 356 18.85 -3.78 27.89
N ASP A 357 17.53 -3.94 27.99
CA ASP A 357 16.82 -5.21 27.94
C ASP A 357 16.40 -5.56 26.52
N VAL A 358 16.30 -6.86 26.26
CA VAL A 358 15.79 -7.39 25.01
C VAL A 358 14.35 -7.83 25.23
N ILE A 359 13.45 -7.32 24.40
CA ILE A 359 12.02 -7.63 24.45
C ILE A 359 11.75 -8.75 23.46
N ALA A 360 11.35 -9.92 23.95
CA ALA A 360 10.91 -11.05 23.12
C ALA A 360 9.38 -11.14 23.10
N THR A 361 8.78 -11.08 21.90
CA THR A 361 7.32 -11.12 21.70
C THR A 361 6.96 -12.24 20.73
N ASN A 362 6.03 -13.12 21.12
CA ASN A 362 5.48 -14.14 20.23
C ASN A 362 4.55 -13.50 19.20
N LEU A 363 4.79 -13.74 17.91
CA LEU A 363 3.91 -13.32 16.83
C LEU A 363 2.81 -14.36 16.67
N ARG A 364 1.56 -13.99 16.90
CA ARG A 364 0.44 -14.94 16.74
C ARG A 364 0.25 -15.29 15.27
N THR A 365 0.15 -16.59 14.98
CA THR A 365 -0.29 -17.09 13.68
C THR A 365 -1.71 -16.58 13.44
N ARG A 366 -1.87 -15.65 12.51
CA ARG A 366 -3.17 -15.39 11.88
C ARG A 366 -3.49 -16.59 11.00
N ALA A 367 -4.73 -17.05 10.99
CA ALA A 367 -5.18 -18.25 10.25
C ALA A 367 -5.17 -18.07 8.72
N SER A 368 -4.27 -17.25 8.16
CA SER A 368 -4.36 -16.77 6.78
C SER A 368 -3.04 -16.74 6.00
N ASP A 369 -1.99 -17.46 6.39
CA ASP A 369 -0.75 -17.52 5.61
C ASP A 369 -0.15 -18.94 5.59
N GLU A 370 -0.79 -19.85 4.85
CA GLU A 370 -0.20 -21.13 4.44
C GLU A 370 -0.14 -21.23 2.90
N THR A 371 0.11 -20.11 2.22
CA THR A 371 0.37 -20.08 0.77
C THR A 371 1.70 -19.37 0.50
N ALA A 372 2.79 -20.11 0.68
CA ALA A 372 4.06 -19.80 0.01
C ALA A 372 4.22 -20.73 -1.19
N SER A 373 4.78 -20.18 -2.27
CA SER A 373 4.94 -20.78 -3.59
C SER A 373 5.39 -22.24 -3.57
N LEU A 374 4.47 -23.15 -3.93
CA LEU A 374 4.79 -24.51 -4.33
C LEU A 374 5.33 -24.49 -5.77
N THR A 375 6.63 -24.24 -5.90
CA THR A 375 7.38 -24.93 -6.94
C THR A 375 8.21 -26.00 -6.24
N ARG A 376 7.85 -27.27 -6.50
CA ARG A 376 8.76 -28.44 -6.66
C ARG A 376 8.24 -29.70 -5.94
N GLY A 377 7.95 -30.70 -6.77
CA GLY A 377 8.18 -32.14 -6.60
C GLY A 377 7.69 -32.83 -5.32
N GLU A 378 6.67 -33.68 -5.49
CA GLU A 378 6.34 -34.86 -4.67
C GLU A 378 6.67 -34.81 -3.16
N ARG A 379 5.63 -34.49 -2.37
CA ARG A 379 5.38 -34.90 -0.98
C ARG A 379 6.60 -35.45 -0.22
N ALA A 380 7.42 -34.55 0.31
CA ALA A 380 8.23 -34.87 1.47
C ALA A 380 7.32 -34.90 2.71
N ASP A 381 7.33 -36.02 3.44
CA ASP A 381 6.62 -36.14 4.72
C ASP A 381 7.04 -35.00 5.66
N ALA A 382 6.07 -34.42 6.39
CA ALA A 382 6.33 -33.30 7.28
C ALA A 382 7.37 -33.69 8.35
N VAL A 383 8.57 -33.12 8.25
CA VAL A 383 9.69 -33.42 9.15
C VAL A 383 9.51 -32.64 10.45
N THR A 384 9.50 -33.34 11.59
CA THR A 384 9.50 -32.69 12.91
C THR A 384 10.87 -32.07 13.21
N LEU A 385 10.92 -31.04 14.07
CA LEU A 385 12.18 -30.34 14.39
C LEU A 385 13.30 -31.27 14.89
N LEU A 386 12.96 -32.40 15.52
CA LEU A 386 13.94 -33.40 15.98
C LEU A 386 14.40 -34.38 14.90
N ALA A 387 13.57 -34.63 13.89
CA ALA A 387 13.91 -35.52 12.79
C ALA A 387 14.84 -34.85 11.77
N ALA A 388 14.82 -33.52 11.71
CA ALA A 388 15.67 -32.72 10.85
C ALA A 388 17.15 -32.82 11.26
N ARG A 389 18.03 -33.12 10.30
CA ARG A 389 19.49 -33.15 10.46
C ARG A 389 20.17 -31.97 9.79
N LYS A 390 19.63 -31.50 8.68
CA LYS A 390 20.17 -30.40 7.88
C LYS A 390 19.31 -29.16 8.02
N LEU A 391 19.93 -28.06 8.44
CA LEU A 391 19.28 -26.75 8.63
C LEU A 391 19.83 -25.74 7.63
N TYR A 392 18.96 -25.14 6.83
CA TYR A 392 19.29 -23.98 5.99
C TYR A 392 19.04 -22.68 6.74
N LEU A 393 19.94 -21.70 6.58
CA LEU A 393 19.79 -20.36 7.16
C LEU A 393 19.38 -19.38 6.05
N ASP A 394 18.15 -18.89 6.13
CA ASP A 394 17.59 -17.87 5.25
C ASP A 394 17.63 -16.52 5.99
N LEU A 395 18.64 -15.71 5.70
CA LEU A 395 18.97 -14.47 6.41
C LEU A 395 18.84 -13.28 5.44
N SER A 396 18.02 -12.28 5.77
CA SER A 396 17.72 -11.16 4.87
C SER A 396 18.74 -10.01 4.85
N ALA A 397 19.79 -10.02 5.68
CA ALA A 397 20.76 -8.90 5.74
C ALA A 397 22.20 -9.33 6.06
N ASP A 398 23.16 -8.79 5.30
CA ASP A 398 24.55 -9.27 5.25
C ASP A 398 25.41 -8.96 6.49
N ALA A 399 25.16 -7.83 7.17
CA ALA A 399 26.13 -7.27 8.13
C ALA A 399 26.31 -8.08 9.44
N PHE A 400 25.35 -8.91 9.84
CA PHE A 400 25.40 -9.71 11.08
C PHE A 400 25.29 -11.22 10.82
N THR A 401 25.19 -11.64 9.57
CA THR A 401 25.05 -13.04 9.14
C THR A 401 26.18 -13.91 9.68
N GLN A 402 27.41 -13.42 9.65
CA GLN A 402 28.56 -14.20 10.13
C GLN A 402 28.53 -14.40 11.65
N SER A 403 28.24 -13.36 12.44
CA SER A 403 28.17 -13.45 13.90
C SER A 403 27.03 -14.37 14.34
N LEU A 404 25.85 -14.21 13.75
CA LEU A 404 24.70 -15.07 14.02
C LEU A 404 24.98 -16.53 13.64
N ARG A 405 25.60 -16.76 12.48
CA ARG A 405 25.98 -18.12 12.04
C ARG A 405 26.95 -18.77 13.01
N THR A 406 27.98 -18.07 13.46
CA THR A 406 28.93 -18.58 14.46
C THR A 406 28.24 -18.93 15.77
N GLN A 407 27.38 -18.05 16.30
CA GLN A 407 26.64 -18.30 17.54
C GLN A 407 25.67 -19.48 17.42
N LEU A 408 25.01 -19.63 16.26
CA LEU A 408 24.10 -20.76 16.01
C LEU A 408 24.86 -22.07 15.85
N VAL A 409 26.01 -22.11 15.17
CA VAL A 409 26.85 -23.31 15.07
C VAL A 409 27.32 -23.77 16.45
N GLU A 410 27.77 -22.83 17.28
CA GLU A 410 28.27 -23.11 18.62
C GLU A 410 27.17 -23.69 19.53
N ARG A 411 25.95 -23.13 19.46
CA ARG A 411 24.85 -23.49 20.37
C ARG A 411 23.95 -24.61 19.87
N LEU A 412 23.77 -24.74 18.56
CA LEU A 412 22.93 -25.74 17.92
C LEU A 412 23.78 -26.88 17.35
N ASN A 413 24.64 -27.48 18.18
CA ASN A 413 25.48 -28.64 17.86
C ASN A 413 24.73 -29.89 17.35
N THR A 414 23.41 -29.80 17.21
CA THR A 414 22.50 -30.87 16.79
C THR A 414 22.24 -30.86 15.28
N PHE A 415 22.34 -29.71 14.63
CA PHE A 415 22.06 -29.57 13.19
C PHE A 415 23.34 -29.39 12.40
N THR A 416 23.38 -29.97 11.21
CA THR A 416 24.40 -29.67 10.20
C THR A 416 23.89 -28.51 9.36
N LEU A 417 24.56 -27.35 9.42
CA LEU A 417 24.20 -26.22 8.57
C LEU A 417 24.55 -26.50 7.12
N THR A 418 23.59 -26.36 6.21
CA THR A 418 23.81 -26.44 4.76
C THR A 418 23.68 -25.07 4.11
N ALA A 419 24.49 -24.84 3.06
CA ALA A 419 24.38 -23.64 2.22
C ALA A 419 23.36 -23.81 1.08
N ASN A 420 22.95 -25.05 0.79
CA ASN A 420 22.02 -25.37 -0.28
C ASN A 420 20.61 -25.56 0.31
N PRO A 421 19.62 -24.73 -0.08
CA PRO A 421 18.24 -24.87 0.41
C PRO A 421 17.63 -26.21 0.01
N ASP A 422 18.01 -26.78 -1.14
CA ASP A 422 17.47 -28.06 -1.64
C ASP A 422 17.93 -29.27 -0.82
N GLU A 423 18.99 -29.11 -0.03
CA GLU A 423 19.52 -30.18 0.81
C GLU A 423 19.00 -30.10 2.25
N ALA A 424 18.25 -29.07 2.61
CA ALA A 424 17.84 -28.84 3.99
C ALA A 424 16.53 -29.55 4.31
N ASP A 425 16.45 -30.12 5.51
CA ASP A 425 15.20 -30.70 6.02
C ASP A 425 14.26 -29.59 6.53
N ILE A 426 14.85 -28.50 7.03
CA ILE A 426 14.19 -27.35 7.62
C ILE A 426 14.95 -26.06 7.27
N ALA A 427 14.25 -24.93 7.26
CA ALA A 427 14.82 -23.61 7.06
C ALA A 427 14.54 -22.70 8.26
N LEU A 428 15.60 -22.11 8.83
CA LEU A 428 15.49 -21.02 9.81
C LEU A 428 15.45 -19.70 9.04
N LYS A 429 14.27 -19.10 8.97
CA LYS A 429 14.03 -17.79 8.35
C LYS A 429 14.20 -16.71 9.41
N VAL A 430 15.20 -15.85 9.23
CA VAL A 430 15.44 -14.71 10.12
C VAL A 430 15.40 -13.43 9.29
N ASN A 431 14.41 -12.59 9.59
CA ASN A 431 14.38 -11.23 9.09
C ASN A 431 14.88 -10.30 10.18
N ALA A 432 15.97 -9.58 9.91
CA ALA A 432 16.55 -8.69 10.90
C ALA A 432 16.81 -7.30 10.31
N THR A 433 16.37 -6.29 11.04
CA THR A 433 16.38 -4.89 10.63
C THR A 433 17.10 -4.07 11.71
N SER A 434 18.13 -3.31 11.30
CA SER A 434 18.79 -2.37 12.20
C SER A 434 17.92 -1.12 12.34
N VAL A 435 17.48 -0.84 13.56
CA VAL A 435 16.63 0.34 13.86
C VAL A 435 17.48 1.56 14.23
N ALA A 436 18.65 1.33 14.83
CA ALA A 436 19.61 2.35 15.22
C ALA A 436 21.03 1.76 15.27
N PRO A 437 22.10 2.58 15.34
CA PRO A 437 23.44 2.09 15.64
C PRO A 437 23.37 1.27 16.93
N ASN A 438 23.72 -0.02 16.85
CA ASN A 438 23.66 -0.99 17.96
C ASN A 438 22.26 -1.43 18.43
N ARG A 439 21.17 -1.20 17.67
CA ARG A 439 19.86 -1.81 17.96
C ARG A 439 19.35 -2.63 16.79
N LEU A 440 18.81 -3.80 17.12
CA LEU A 440 18.33 -4.79 16.19
C LEU A 440 16.89 -5.19 16.53
N THR A 441 16.04 -5.23 15.50
CA THR A 441 14.77 -5.94 15.54
C THR A 441 14.94 -7.23 14.72
N LEU A 442 14.75 -8.39 15.34
CA LEU A 442 14.94 -9.71 14.75
C LEU A 442 13.65 -10.51 14.83
N ILE A 443 13.15 -11.01 13.70
CA ILE A 443 11.99 -11.90 13.61
C ILE A 443 12.48 -13.24 13.08
N ALA A 444 12.31 -14.30 13.89
CA ALA A 444 12.78 -15.63 13.54
C ALA A 444 11.63 -16.66 13.58
N ARG A 445 11.67 -17.60 12.63
CA ARG A 445 10.82 -18.78 12.58
C ARG A 445 11.53 -19.94 11.90
N ILE A 446 11.28 -21.17 12.33
CA ILE A 446 11.73 -22.36 11.60
C ILE A 446 10.54 -22.92 10.84
N VAL A 447 10.75 -23.18 9.55
CA VAL A 447 9.78 -23.82 8.67
C VAL A 447 10.30 -25.16 8.18
N ASP A 448 9.40 -26.11 7.95
CA ASP A 448 9.72 -27.36 7.25
C ASP A 448 9.84 -27.15 5.73
N ALA A 449 10.14 -28.22 5.00
CA ALA A 449 10.23 -28.21 3.54
C ALA A 449 8.91 -27.79 2.84
N ASN A 450 7.77 -27.90 3.51
CA ASN A 450 6.46 -27.47 3.01
C ASN A 450 6.14 -26.00 3.39
N GLY A 451 7.05 -25.31 4.07
CA GLY A 451 6.84 -23.93 4.54
C GLY A 451 6.04 -23.83 5.85
N LYS A 452 5.68 -24.95 6.47
CA LYS A 452 4.92 -24.96 7.72
C LYS A 452 5.82 -24.56 8.89
N VAL A 453 5.36 -23.62 9.71
CA VAL A 453 6.11 -23.17 10.89
C VAL A 453 6.13 -24.26 11.97
N ILE A 454 7.34 -24.72 12.32
CA ILE A 454 7.58 -25.74 13.35
C ILE A 454 8.27 -25.17 14.61
N TRP A 455 8.75 -23.92 14.55
CA TRP A 455 9.23 -23.16 15.70
C TRP A 455 8.85 -21.68 15.56
N PRO A 456 8.31 -21.02 16.60
CA PRO A 456 8.29 -21.41 18.03
C PRO A 456 7.38 -22.58 18.41
N LEU A 457 7.70 -23.31 19.49
CA LEU A 457 6.91 -24.48 19.95
C LEU A 457 5.54 -24.11 20.55
N THR A 458 5.26 -22.82 20.70
CA THR A 458 4.00 -22.34 21.25
C THR A 458 2.91 -22.49 20.18
N PRO A 459 1.80 -23.18 20.45
CA PRO A 459 0.72 -23.31 19.49
C PRO A 459 0.22 -21.92 19.05
N ARG A 460 -0.07 -21.77 17.74
CA ARG A 460 -0.56 -20.51 17.14
C ARG A 460 0.45 -19.36 17.19
N VAL A 461 1.74 -19.65 17.20
CA VAL A 461 2.80 -18.64 17.05
C VAL A 461 3.54 -18.88 15.74
N SER A 462 3.56 -17.88 14.84
CA SER A 462 4.14 -17.97 13.50
C SER A 462 5.62 -17.58 13.47
N GLY A 463 6.10 -16.96 14.53
CA GLY A 463 7.47 -16.49 14.69
C GLY A 463 7.66 -15.82 16.05
N ARG A 464 8.91 -15.52 16.41
CA ARG A 464 9.23 -14.73 17.60
C ARG A 464 10.01 -13.49 17.19
N LYS A 465 9.58 -12.34 17.70
CA LYS A 465 10.18 -11.02 17.49
C LYS A 465 11.04 -10.67 18.69
N TYR A 466 12.27 -10.20 18.45
CA TYR A 466 13.22 -9.75 19.45
C TYR A 466 13.63 -8.32 19.13
N GLU A 467 13.65 -7.45 20.14
CA GLU A 467 14.06 -6.06 19.98
C GLU A 467 15.01 -5.65 21.11
N GLY A 468 16.17 -5.11 20.77
CA GLY A 468 17.13 -4.66 21.79
C GLY A 468 18.52 -4.35 21.22
N PRO A 469 19.53 -4.22 22.08
CA PRO A 469 20.92 -4.10 21.66
C PRO A 469 21.35 -5.31 20.81
N THR A 470 22.15 -5.10 19.75
CA THR A 470 22.46 -6.14 18.76
C THR A 470 23.01 -7.42 19.42
N ASP A 471 24.06 -7.31 20.23
CA ASP A 471 24.72 -8.47 20.83
C ASP A 471 23.80 -9.23 21.79
N LYS A 472 23.03 -8.51 22.61
CA LYS A 472 22.08 -9.09 23.55
C LYS A 472 20.91 -9.78 22.84
N THR A 473 20.46 -9.21 21.72
CA THR A 473 19.35 -9.73 20.92
C THR A 473 19.73 -11.07 20.28
N LEU A 474 20.93 -11.14 19.68
CA LEU A 474 21.47 -12.38 19.09
C LEU A 474 21.71 -13.46 20.17
N ASP A 475 22.25 -13.06 21.32
CA ASP A 475 22.47 -13.95 22.46
C ASP A 475 21.14 -14.51 23.01
N GLN A 476 20.11 -13.67 23.19
CA GLN A 476 18.81 -14.14 23.67
C GLN A 476 18.12 -15.06 22.67
N PHE A 477 18.09 -14.69 21.39
CA PHE A 477 17.50 -15.52 20.33
C PHE A 477 18.14 -16.91 20.30
N SER A 478 19.47 -16.99 20.26
CA SER A 478 20.17 -18.26 20.17
C SER A 478 20.03 -19.12 21.45
N ARG A 479 19.97 -18.52 22.65
CA ARG A 479 19.66 -19.25 23.90
C ARG A 479 18.27 -19.86 23.90
N GLU A 480 17.25 -19.09 23.49
CA GLU A 480 15.88 -19.57 23.48
C GLU A 480 15.68 -20.67 22.45
N LEU A 481 16.23 -20.52 21.25
CA LEU A 481 16.17 -21.56 20.23
C LEU A 481 16.85 -22.86 20.69
N ALA A 482 18.05 -22.77 21.28
CA ALA A 482 18.75 -23.93 21.82
C ALA A 482 17.96 -24.60 22.97
N ARG A 483 17.36 -23.80 23.85
CA ARG A 483 16.50 -24.30 24.95
C ARG A 483 15.30 -25.08 24.41
N ASP A 484 14.60 -24.54 23.42
CA ASP A 484 13.41 -25.17 22.85
C ASP A 484 13.77 -26.49 22.12
N VAL A 485 14.89 -26.52 21.40
CA VAL A 485 15.43 -27.75 20.78
C VAL A 485 15.78 -28.79 21.85
N GLN A 486 16.39 -28.38 22.97
CA GLN A 486 16.71 -29.29 24.08
C GLN A 486 15.45 -29.80 24.79
N GLN A 487 14.44 -28.96 24.98
CA GLN A 487 13.15 -29.37 25.57
C GLN A 487 12.45 -30.43 24.71
N LEU A 488 12.53 -30.31 23.37
CA LEU A 488 12.00 -31.33 22.49
C LEU A 488 12.74 -32.66 22.63
N LYS A 489 14.07 -32.66 22.78
CA LYS A 489 14.85 -33.91 22.97
C LYS A 489 14.50 -34.67 24.26
N GLN A 490 13.98 -33.97 25.26
CA GLN A 490 13.61 -34.56 26.55
C GLN A 490 12.20 -35.14 26.57
N LYS A 491 11.36 -34.78 25.60
CA LYS A 491 10.01 -35.33 25.41
C LYS A 491 10.08 -36.51 24.44
#